data_AF-A0A5C4RPE6-F1
#
_entry.id   AF-A0A5C4RPE6-F1
#
_cell.length_a   1.000
_cell.length_b   1.000
_cell.length_c   1.000
_cell.angle_alpha   90.00
_cell.angle_beta   90.00
_cell.angle_gamma   90.00
#
_symmetry.space_group_name_H-M   'P 1'
#
loop_
_entity.id
_entity.type
_entity.pdbx_description
1 polymer ?
#
loop_
_entity_poly.entity_id
_entity_poly.type
_entity_poly.pdbx_seq_one_letter_code
_entity_poly.pdbx_strand_id
1 'polypeptide(L)' 'MNNRHQLKIVVASDVDYEYLIAEIYCNGEFFALLQQEEGIENIKVEFSPNARTIDLDWLQDALSKAKEHLLNK' A
#
# COMPACT_ATOMS: atom_id res chain seq x y z
N MET A 1 -9.07 -18.76 9.21
CA MET A 1 -8.77 -17.59 8.34
C MET A 1 -8.46 -18.11 6.95
N ASN A 2 -9.41 -18.00 6.02
CA ASN A 2 -9.21 -18.44 4.63
C ASN A 2 -8.55 -17.29 3.85
N ASN A 3 -7.22 -17.25 3.85
CA ASN A 3 -6.43 -16.28 3.08
C ASN A 3 -6.66 -16.50 1.58
N ARG A 4 -7.68 -15.87 1.00
CA ARG A 4 -7.93 -15.89 -0.46
C ARG A 4 -7.22 -14.76 -1.21
N HIS A 5 -6.63 -13.80 -0.50
CA HIS A 5 -5.99 -12.64 -1.07
C HIS A 5 -4.50 -12.64 -0.74
N GLN A 6 -3.67 -12.93 -1.74
CA GLN A 6 -2.22 -12.82 -1.64
C GLN A 6 -1.83 -11.34 -1.62
N LEU A 7 -1.20 -10.93 -0.51
CA LEU A 7 -0.63 -9.60 -0.35
C LEU A 7 0.80 -9.57 -0.88
N LYS A 8 1.12 -8.54 -1.66
CA LYS A 8 2.50 -8.17 -2.02
C LYS A 8 2.66 -6.66 -1.82
N ILE A 9 3.77 -6.25 -1.22
CA ILE A 9 4.13 -4.84 -1.05
C ILE A 9 5.42 -4.57 -1.81
N VAL A 10 5.47 -3.47 -2.53
CA VAL A 10 6.65 -3.02 -3.27
C VAL A 10 6.98 -1.60 -2.82
N VAL A 11 8.19 -1.38 -2.31
CA VAL A 11 8.68 -0.03 -1.99
C VAL A 11 9.45 0.48 -3.20
N ALA A 12 9.00 1.59 -3.77
CA ALA A 12 9.63 2.24 -4.91
C ALA A 12 9.94 3.70 -4.57
N SER A 13 11.01 4.22 -5.15
CA SER A 13 11.16 5.66 -5.35
C SER A 13 10.65 5.94 -6.75
N ASP A 14 9.46 6.51 -6.86
CA ASP A 14 8.94 6.88 -8.17
C ASP A 14 9.80 8.03 -8.73
N VAL A 15 9.86 8.15 -10.05
CA VAL A 15 10.52 9.30 -10.71
C VAL A 15 9.57 10.49 -10.72
N ASP A 16 8.26 10.24 -10.73
CA ASP A 16 7.21 11.25 -10.72
C ASP A 16 6.91 11.78 -9.31
N TYR A 17 7.19 10.98 -8.28
CA TYR A 17 7.08 11.37 -6.87
C TYR A 17 8.50 11.47 -6.29
N GLU A 18 8.95 12.67 -5.89
CA GLU A 18 10.28 12.88 -5.28
C GLU A 18 10.51 12.04 -4.00
N TYR A 19 9.44 11.40 -3.50
CA TYR A 19 9.40 10.65 -2.26
C TYR A 19 9.11 9.16 -2.49
N LEU A 20 9.40 8.39 -1.45
CA LEU A 20 9.13 6.95 -1.49
C LEU A 20 7.64 6.66 -1.42
N ILE A 21 7.27 5.62 -2.15
CA ILE A 21 5.92 5.06 -2.13
C ILE A 21 5.99 3.58 -1.76
N ALA A 22 4.91 3.08 -1.18
CA ALA A 22 4.70 1.66 -0.94
C ALA A 22 3.45 1.20 -1.66
N GLU A 23 3.62 0.49 -2.76
CA GLU A 23 2.53 -0.10 -3.55
C GLU A 23 2.03 -1.38 -2.90
N ILE A 24 0.71 -1.55 -2.87
CA ILE A 24 -0.01 -2.70 -2.33
C ILE A 24 -0.67 -3.43 -3.50
N TYR A 25 -0.34 -4.72 -3.63
CA TYR A 25 -0.93 -5.62 -4.60
C TYR A 25 -1.75 -6.72 -3.91
N CYS A 26 -2.94 -6.97 -4.46
CA CYS A 26 -3.84 -8.03 -4.02
C CYS A 26 -4.03 -9.05 -5.16
N ASN A 27 -3.61 -10.30 -4.95
CA ASN A 27 -3.62 -11.34 -5.98
C ASN A 27 -2.89 -10.93 -7.28
N GLY A 28 -1.80 -10.17 -7.13
CA GLY A 28 -0.99 -9.68 -8.26
C GLY A 28 -1.54 -8.43 -8.95
N GLU A 29 -2.72 -7.94 -8.57
CA GLU A 29 -3.32 -6.71 -9.13
C GLU A 29 -3.03 -5.52 -8.21
N PHE A 30 -2.73 -4.36 -8.81
CA PHE A 30 -2.53 -3.12 -8.06
C PHE A 30 -3.81 -2.73 -7.33
N PHE A 31 -3.71 -2.55 -6.02
CA PHE A 31 -4.84 -2.26 -5.15
C PHE A 31 -4.79 -0.84 -4.59
N ALA A 32 -3.64 -0.42 -4.06
CA ALA A 32 -3.45 0.91 -3.48
C ALA A 32 -1.97 1.25 -3.39
N LEU A 33 -1.63 2.50 -3.09
CA LEU A 33 -0.29 2.91 -2.67
C LEU A 33 -0.36 3.81 -1.43
N LEU A 34 0.70 3.76 -0.64
CA LEU A 34 0.99 4.75 0.41
C LEU A 34 2.06 5.71 -0.10
N GLN A 35 1.84 7.00 0.15
CA GLN A 35 2.74 8.08 -0.24
C GLN A 35 3.06 8.95 0.99
N GLN A 36 4.31 9.39 1.10
CA GLN A 36 4.82 10.19 2.23
C GLN A 36 5.31 11.59 1.82
N GLU A 37 4.77 12.14 0.74
CA GLU A 37 5.25 13.41 0.17
C GLU A 37 5.09 14.60 1.12
N GLU A 38 4.03 14.58 1.93
CA GLU A 38 3.76 15.61 2.95
C GLU A 38 4.42 15.28 4.31
N GLY A 39 5.40 14.37 4.30
CA GLY A 39 6.14 13.91 5.47
C GLY A 39 5.54 12.67 6.13
N ILE A 40 6.33 12.07 7.03
CA ILE A 40 6.01 10.81 7.72
C ILE A 40 4.76 10.88 8.62
N GLU A 41 4.37 12.09 9.04
CA GLU A 41 3.18 12.33 9.87
C GLU A 41 1.90 12.40 9.03
N ASN A 42 2.02 12.63 7.71
CA ASN A 42 0.90 12.85 6.79
C ASN A 42 0.90 11.81 5.64
N ILE A 43 1.02 10.53 6.00
CA ILE A 43 0.95 9.45 5.00
C ILE A 43 -0.45 9.42 4.40
N LYS A 44 -0.52 9.51 3.07
CA LYS A 44 -1.78 9.36 2.32
C LYS A 44 -1.87 7.97 1.72
N VAL A 45 -3.10 7.50 1.56
CA VAL A 45 -3.42 6.27 0.83
C VAL A 45 -4.17 6.65 -0.42
N GLU A 46 -3.69 6.19 -1.56
CA GLU A 46 -4.37 6.30 -2.84
C GLU A 46 -4.83 4.90 -3.28
N PHE A 47 -6.11 4.76 -3.58
CA PHE A 47 -6.69 3.49 -4.01
C PHE A 47 -6.73 3.41 -5.53
N SER A 48 -6.54 2.20 -6.05
CA SER A 48 -6.79 1.90 -7.46
C SER A 48 -8.23 2.31 -7.82
N PRO A 49 -8.45 2.94 -8.99
CA PRO A 49 -9.81 3.22 -9.47
C PRO A 49 -10.62 1.93 -9.70
N ASN A 50 -9.93 0.79 -9.80
CA ASN A 50 -10.53 -0.54 -9.95
C ASN A 50 -10.58 -1.31 -8.62
N ALA A 51 -10.41 -0.64 -7.48
CA ALA A 51 -10.46 -1.30 -6.17
C ALA A 51 -11.81 -2.01 -5.98
N ARG A 52 -11.73 -3.32 -5.72
CA ARG A 52 -12.89 -4.18 -5.46
C ARG A 52 -13.17 -4.28 -3.96
N THR A 53 -14.37 -4.76 -3.61
CA THR A 53 -14.68 -5.17 -2.24
C THR A 53 -13.64 -6.17 -1.75
N ILE A 54 -13.02 -5.85 -0.61
CA ILE A 54 -11.98 -6.65 0.03
C ILE A 54 -12.38 -6.92 1.48
N ASP A 55 -11.78 -7.94 2.08
CA ASP A 55 -11.90 -8.22 3.50
C ASP A 55 -11.28 -7.07 4.32
N LEU A 56 -12.00 -6.60 5.34
CA LEU A 56 -11.57 -5.44 6.15
C LEU A 56 -10.29 -5.73 6.93
N ASP A 57 -10.19 -6.92 7.53
CA ASP A 57 -9.02 -7.32 8.33
C ASP A 57 -7.79 -7.43 7.42
N TRP A 58 -7.96 -7.97 6.22
CA TRP A 58 -6.91 -7.98 5.20
C TRP A 58 -6.46 -6.57 4.82
N LEU A 59 -7.39 -5.64 4.61
CA LEU A 59 -7.06 -4.26 4.26
C LEU A 59 -6.25 -3.58 5.38
N GLN A 60 -6.68 -3.74 6.63
CA GLN A 60 -5.97 -3.19 7.78
C GLN A 60 -4.55 -3.74 7.91
N ASP A 61 -4.37 -5.06 7.75
CA ASP A 61 -3.06 -5.71 7.75
C ASP A 61 -2.17 -5.20 6.60
N ALA A 62 -2.73 -5.10 5.39
CA ALA A 62 -2.01 -4.61 4.21
C ALA A 62 -1.52 -3.16 4.38
N LEU A 63 -2.37 -2.27 4.89
CA LEU A 63 -2.02 -0.87 5.15
C LEU A 63 -0.98 -0.74 6.26
N SER A 64 -1.09 -1.52 7.34
CA SER A 64 -0.12 -1.54 8.44
C SER A 64 1.27 -1.97 7.95
N LYS A 65 1.35 -3.09 7.22
CA LYS A 65 2.60 -3.58 6.65
C LYS A 65 3.19 -2.61 5.63
N ALA A 66 2.38 -2.03 4.75
CA ALA A 66 2.86 -1.05 3.77
C ALA A 66 3.46 0.18 4.47
N LYS A 67 2.81 0.66 5.54
CA LYS A 67 3.33 1.76 6.35
C LYS A 67 4.65 1.40 7.04
N GLU A 68 4.75 0.20 7.61
CA GLU A 68 6.00 -0.29 8.20
C GLU A 68 7.13 -0.35 7.17
N HIS A 69 6.86 -0.90 5.98
CA HIS A 69 7.84 -0.96 4.89
C HIS A 69 8.26 0.43 4.39
N LEU A 70 7.34 1.39 4.38
CA LEU A 70 7.61 2.77 3.97
C LEU A 70 8.47 3.53 4.99
N LEU A 71 8.26 3.28 6.28
CA LEU A 71 8.92 3.99 7.40
C LEU A 71 10.23 3.33 7.86
N ASN A 72 10.36 2.00 7.76
CA ASN A 72 11.53 1.25 8.25
C ASN A 72 12.65 1.14 7.21
N LYS A 73 12.95 2.24 6.52
CA LYS A 73 14.13 2.32 5.66
C LYS A 73 15.44 2.35 6.43
#